data_AF-A0A8H3J1C4-F1
#
_entry.id   AF-A0A8H3J1C4-F1
#
_cell.length_a   1.000
_cell.length_b   1.000
_cell.length_c   1.000
_cell.angle_alpha   90.00
_cell.angle_beta   90.00
_cell.angle_gamma   90.00
#
_symmetry.space_group_name_H-M   'P 1'
#
loop_
_entity.id
_entity.type
_entity.pdbx_description
1 polymer ?
#
loop_
_entity_poly.entity_id
_entity_poly.type
_entity_poly.pdbx_seq_one_letter_code
_entity_poly.pdbx_strand_id
1 'polypeptide(L)'
;MSVLRRPFLGNSPSSTEPSREPSPGKDEPVTVVSKSHLKELKGKRGKRRQFSIFGLGGLFGLIVAAFFANQHDVINLEGLVDFNMDSLLDVIPAGIVKDARDMTRHERETVNYDSFSVGLHLQSQGVRALHPVIMIPGVISTGLESWGTERESIQYFRKRLWGSWSMMRALVLDKASWKKHIMLDKLTGLDPPGIKLRAAQGFDASDL
;
A
#
# COMPACT_ATOMS: atom_id res chain seq x y z
N MET A 1 33.59 -28.59 13.39
CA MET A 1 32.80 -28.54 14.64
C MET A 1 31.39 -28.11 14.30
N SER A 2 30.53 -29.07 13.96
CA SER A 2 29.12 -28.89 13.57
C SER A 2 28.22 -28.89 14.80
N VAL A 3 27.55 -27.77 15.09
CA VAL A 3 26.58 -27.69 16.21
C VAL A 3 25.18 -27.93 15.64
N LEU A 4 24.66 -29.14 15.87
CA LEU A 4 23.29 -29.53 15.55
C LEU A 4 22.31 -28.94 16.57
N ARG A 5 21.30 -28.21 16.07
CA ARG A 5 20.15 -27.73 16.85
C ARG A 5 19.33 -28.92 17.36
N ARG A 6 19.06 -28.98 18.66
CA ARG A 6 18.07 -29.89 19.26
C ARG A 6 16.67 -29.25 19.21
N PRO A 7 15.60 -29.97 18.89
CA PRO A 7 14.24 -29.48 19.08
C PRO A 7 13.85 -29.59 20.57
N PHE A 8 13.36 -28.48 21.13
CA PHE A 8 12.81 -28.42 22.49
C PHE A 8 11.41 -29.06 22.50
N LEU A 9 11.32 -30.35 22.82
CA LEU A 9 10.08 -30.90 23.38
C LEU A 9 10.15 -30.76 24.91
N GLY A 10 9.62 -29.65 25.41
CA GLY A 10 9.39 -29.43 26.84
C GLY A 10 7.91 -29.62 27.15
N ASN A 11 7.60 -30.71 27.85
CA ASN A 11 6.29 -31.01 28.42
C ASN A 11 5.94 -29.94 29.48
N SER A 12 4.82 -29.25 29.36
CA SER A 12 4.31 -28.33 30.40
C SER A 12 2.80 -28.45 30.54
N PRO A 13 2.26 -28.43 31.78
CA PRO A 13 0.86 -28.76 32.06
C PRO A 13 -0.08 -27.66 31.57
N SER A 14 -1.25 -28.07 31.07
CA SER A 14 -2.30 -27.18 30.57
C SER A 14 -2.88 -26.30 31.69
N SER A 15 -2.68 -24.99 31.63
CA SER A 15 -3.45 -24.03 32.41
C SER A 15 -4.77 -23.73 31.69
N THR A 16 -5.88 -24.07 32.32
CA THR A 16 -7.25 -23.77 31.86
C THR A 16 -7.62 -22.34 32.24
N GLU A 17 -7.08 -21.33 31.54
CA GLU A 17 -7.56 -19.95 31.66
C GLU A 17 -8.06 -19.42 30.31
N PRO A 18 -9.23 -18.76 30.25
CA PRO A 18 -9.80 -18.26 29.01
C PRO A 18 -8.98 -17.08 28.45
N SER A 19 -8.44 -17.23 27.24
CA SER A 19 -7.55 -16.31 26.55
C SER A 19 -8.21 -15.05 25.95
N ARG A 20 -9.37 -14.63 26.47
CA ARG A 20 -10.13 -13.50 25.91
C ARG A 20 -10.29 -12.43 26.98
N GLU A 21 -9.64 -11.29 26.78
CA GLU A 21 -9.99 -10.09 27.53
C GLU A 21 -11.47 -9.75 27.26
N PRO A 22 -12.29 -9.56 28.31
CA PRO A 22 -13.67 -9.16 28.14
C PRO A 22 -13.74 -7.77 27.50
N SER A 23 -14.75 -7.55 26.64
CA SER A 23 -15.04 -6.20 26.13
C SER A 23 -15.13 -5.19 27.29
N PRO A 24 -14.66 -3.95 27.10
CA PRO A 24 -14.76 -2.90 28.11
C PRO A 24 -16.13 -2.87 28.76
N GLY A 25 -16.16 -3.01 30.08
CA GLY A 25 -17.37 -2.83 30.87
C GLY A 25 -17.87 -1.40 30.73
N LYS A 26 -19.18 -1.18 30.98
CA LYS A 26 -19.83 0.14 30.91
C LYS A 26 -19.23 1.21 31.84
N ASP A 27 -18.25 0.85 32.67
CA ASP A 27 -17.67 1.67 33.72
C ASP A 27 -16.21 2.10 33.44
N GLU A 28 -15.66 1.82 32.26
CA GLU A 28 -14.37 2.41 31.85
C GLU A 28 -14.52 3.91 31.54
N PRO A 29 -13.57 4.78 31.98
CA PRO A 29 -13.64 6.21 31.73
C PRO A 29 -13.36 6.52 30.25
N VAL A 30 -14.41 6.47 29.44
CA VAL A 30 -14.37 6.96 28.06
C VAL A 30 -14.35 8.49 28.09
N THR A 31 -13.28 9.11 27.59
CA THR A 31 -13.24 10.56 27.36
C THR A 31 -14.23 10.91 26.24
N VAL A 32 -15.45 11.28 26.63
CA VAL A 32 -16.50 11.69 25.70
C VAL A 32 -16.16 13.08 25.16
N VAL A 33 -15.61 13.13 23.94
CA VAL A 33 -15.33 14.39 23.26
C VAL A 33 -16.66 15.10 22.97
N SER A 34 -16.80 16.34 23.45
CA SER A 34 -18.02 17.12 23.29
C SER A 34 -18.28 17.46 21.82
N LYS A 35 -19.55 17.40 21.40
CA LYS A 35 -19.97 17.68 20.01
C LYS A 35 -19.61 19.11 19.54
N SER A 36 -19.36 20.04 20.47
CA SER A 36 -18.90 21.40 20.17
C SER A 36 -17.44 21.43 19.70
N HIS A 37 -16.56 20.64 20.29
CA HIS A 37 -15.15 20.54 19.89
C HIS A 37 -15.01 19.94 18.47
N LEU A 38 -15.86 18.97 18.13
CA LEU A 38 -15.95 18.41 16.77
C LEU A 38 -16.50 19.40 15.73
N LYS A 39 -17.31 20.41 16.14
CA LYS A 39 -17.78 21.46 15.24
C LYS A 39 -16.69 22.47 14.92
N GLU A 40 -15.77 22.71 15.85
CA GLU A 40 -14.66 23.66 15.69
C GLU A 40 -13.61 23.16 14.70
N LEU A 41 -13.37 21.84 14.66
CA LEU A 41 -12.54 21.18 13.64
C LEU A 41 -13.15 21.18 12.23
N LYS A 42 -14.48 21.37 12.12
CA LYS A 42 -15.19 21.55 10.84
C LYS A 42 -15.13 23.00 10.40
N GLY A 43 -13.90 23.51 10.21
CA GLY A 43 -13.67 24.77 9.53
C GLY A 43 -14.41 24.77 8.19
N LYS A 44 -15.24 25.79 7.95
CA LYS A 44 -16.03 25.99 6.73
C LYS A 44 -15.08 26.21 5.53
N ARG A 45 -14.43 25.16 5.03
CA ARG A 45 -13.72 25.18 3.76
C ARG A 45 -14.79 25.37 2.68
N GLY A 46 -14.78 26.56 2.06
CA GLY A 46 -15.90 27.05 1.25
C GLY A 46 -16.28 26.09 0.13
N LYS A 47 -17.42 25.39 0.29
CA LYS A 47 -18.04 24.49 -0.70
C LYS A 47 -18.07 25.06 -2.12
N ARG A 48 -18.24 26.38 -2.26
CA ARG A 48 -18.24 27.09 -3.56
C ARG A 48 -16.90 26.97 -4.30
N ARG A 49 -15.76 27.07 -3.61
CA ARG A 49 -14.43 27.00 -4.26
C ARG A 49 -14.15 25.58 -4.77
N GLN A 50 -14.54 24.55 -4.00
CA GLN A 50 -14.43 23.16 -4.46
C GLN A 50 -15.34 22.90 -5.66
N PHE A 51 -16.60 23.34 -5.65
CA PHE A 51 -17.52 23.12 -6.78
C PHE A 51 -17.03 23.83 -8.06
N SER A 52 -16.46 25.03 -7.94
CA SER A 52 -15.83 25.72 -9.08
C SER A 52 -14.59 24.98 -9.59
N ILE A 53 -13.74 24.44 -8.71
CA ILE A 53 -12.57 23.65 -9.12
C ILE A 53 -13.01 22.35 -9.83
N PHE A 54 -14.03 21.66 -9.32
CA PHE A 54 -14.59 20.47 -9.96
C PHE A 54 -15.28 20.80 -11.29
N GLY A 55 -16.01 21.91 -11.38
CA GLY A 55 -16.66 22.36 -12.61
C GLY A 55 -15.66 22.76 -13.69
N LEU A 56 -14.65 23.57 -13.35
CA LEU A 56 -13.60 23.96 -14.30
C LEU A 56 -12.76 22.75 -14.72
N GLY A 57 -12.40 21.87 -13.78
CA GLY A 57 -11.65 20.66 -14.05
C GLY A 57 -12.41 19.67 -14.93
N GLY A 58 -13.71 19.50 -14.69
CA GLY A 58 -14.59 18.67 -15.53
C GLY A 58 -14.74 19.21 -16.95
N LEU A 59 -14.92 20.53 -17.10
CA LEU A 59 -15.00 21.18 -18.40
C LEU A 59 -13.67 21.08 -19.18
N PHE A 60 -12.55 21.32 -18.51
CA PHE A 60 -11.22 21.17 -19.11
C PHE A 60 -10.97 19.71 -19.52
N GLY A 61 -11.32 18.73 -18.67
CA GLY A 61 -11.20 17.31 -18.99
C GLY A 61 -12.04 16.89 -20.20
N LEU A 62 -13.26 17.43 -20.34
CA LEU A 62 -14.11 17.21 -21.52
C LEU A 62 -13.51 17.80 -22.81
N ILE A 63 -12.93 19.00 -22.73
CA ILE A 63 -12.28 19.65 -23.87
C ILE A 63 -11.05 18.84 -24.32
N VAL A 64 -10.21 18.40 -23.37
CA VAL A 64 -9.06 17.54 -23.67
C VAL A 64 -9.52 16.22 -24.29
N ALA A 65 -10.53 15.55 -23.70
CA ALA A 65 -11.07 14.31 -24.24
C ALA A 65 -11.61 14.47 -25.68
N ALA A 66 -12.31 15.58 -25.97
CA ALA A 66 -12.81 15.87 -27.32
C ALA A 66 -11.68 16.17 -28.31
N PHE A 67 -10.62 16.84 -27.89
CA PHE A 67 -9.46 17.13 -28.72
C PHE A 67 -8.68 15.85 -29.10
N PHE A 68 -8.51 14.94 -28.15
CA PHE A 68 -7.83 13.65 -28.37
C PHE A 68 -8.73 12.61 -29.06
N ALA A 69 -10.05 12.67 -28.90
CA ALA A 69 -10.97 11.75 -29.60
C ALA A 69 -10.98 11.95 -31.12
N ASN A 70 -10.62 13.14 -31.60
CA ASN A 70 -10.54 13.45 -33.04
C ASN A 70 -9.19 13.08 -33.68
N GLN A 71 -8.19 12.69 -32.87
CA GLN A 71 -6.90 12.20 -33.37
C GLN A 71 -6.95 10.67 -33.36
N HIS A 72 -7.21 10.07 -34.52
CA HIS A 72 -7.41 8.62 -34.67
C HIS A 72 -6.14 7.76 -34.55
N ASP A 73 -5.01 8.32 -34.11
CA ASP A 73 -3.79 7.55 -33.85
C ASP A 73 -3.67 7.24 -32.36
N VAL A 74 -3.77 5.94 -32.08
CA VAL A 74 -3.27 5.23 -30.90
C VAL A 74 -2.57 6.10 -29.88
N ILE A 75 -3.23 6.30 -28.75
CA ILE A 75 -2.74 7.01 -27.58
C ILE A 75 -1.42 6.37 -27.11
N ASN A 76 -0.30 6.85 -27.64
CA ASN A 76 1.04 6.62 -27.10
C ASN A 76 1.18 7.54 -25.89
N LEU A 77 0.58 7.10 -24.78
CA LEU A 77 0.63 7.75 -23.48
C LEU A 77 2.09 7.93 -23.02
N GLU A 78 2.99 7.09 -23.50
CA GLU A 78 4.42 7.06 -23.15
C GLU A 78 5.17 8.31 -23.61
N GLY A 79 4.92 8.81 -24.82
CA GLY A 79 5.50 10.06 -25.31
C GLY A 79 4.85 11.32 -24.74
N LEU A 80 3.59 11.23 -24.30
CA LEU A 80 2.90 12.34 -23.66
C LEU A 80 3.33 12.50 -22.19
N VAL A 81 3.65 11.40 -21.50
CA VAL A 81 4.07 11.38 -20.10
C VAL A 81 5.45 12.04 -19.93
N ASP A 82 6.43 11.75 -20.79
CA ASP A 82 7.78 12.32 -20.63
C ASP A 82 7.86 13.82 -20.95
N PHE A 83 7.04 14.34 -21.88
CA PHE A 83 6.99 15.79 -22.16
C PHE A 83 6.02 16.57 -21.25
N ASN A 84 5.01 15.91 -20.64
CA ASN A 84 4.08 16.57 -19.71
C ASN A 84 4.40 16.36 -18.23
N MET A 85 5.29 15.45 -17.81
CA MET A 85 5.56 15.27 -16.37
C MET A 85 6.08 16.57 -15.74
N ASP A 86 6.99 17.29 -16.39
CA ASP A 86 7.53 18.55 -15.88
C ASP A 86 6.49 19.68 -15.89
N SER A 87 5.68 19.80 -16.96
CA SER A 87 4.61 20.80 -17.05
C SER A 87 3.37 20.48 -16.19
N LEU A 88 3.06 19.19 -15.96
CA LEU A 88 2.01 18.77 -15.04
C LEU A 88 2.42 19.04 -13.59
N LEU A 89 3.68 18.74 -13.22
CA LEU A 89 4.16 18.99 -11.86
C LEU A 89 4.06 20.47 -11.46
N ASP A 90 4.26 21.38 -12.42
CA ASP A 90 4.15 22.84 -12.21
C ASP A 90 2.71 23.36 -12.08
N VAL A 91 1.73 22.66 -12.66
CA VAL A 91 0.31 23.06 -12.64
C VAL A 91 -0.52 22.25 -11.63
N ILE A 92 0.03 21.15 -11.09
CA ILE A 92 -0.63 20.37 -10.04
C ILE A 92 -0.65 21.17 -8.73
N PRO A 93 -1.83 21.39 -8.13
CA PRO A 93 -1.95 22.11 -6.87
C PRO A 93 -1.05 21.50 -5.78
N ALA A 94 -0.36 22.35 -5.01
CA ALA A 94 0.57 21.94 -3.96
C ALA A 94 -0.01 20.94 -2.94
N GLY A 95 -1.34 20.89 -2.77
CA GLY A 95 -2.01 19.88 -1.94
C GLY A 95 -1.82 18.45 -2.46
N ILE A 96 -1.94 18.22 -3.77
CA ILE A 96 -1.78 16.89 -4.38
C ILE A 96 -0.30 16.46 -4.35
N VAL A 97 0.63 17.40 -4.59
CA VAL A 97 2.07 17.14 -4.48
C VAL A 97 2.44 16.76 -3.04
N LYS A 98 1.87 17.46 -2.06
CA LYS A 98 2.05 17.14 -0.65
C LYS A 98 1.51 15.74 -0.32
N ASP A 99 0.30 15.42 -0.76
CA ASP A 99 -0.31 14.11 -0.51
C ASP A 99 0.52 12.97 -1.15
N ALA A 100 1.00 13.13 -2.38
CA ALA A 100 1.88 12.14 -3.03
C ALA A 100 3.24 12.00 -2.32
N ARG A 101 3.81 13.10 -1.83
CA ARG A 101 5.03 13.08 -1.01
C ARG A 101 4.79 12.41 0.34
N ASP A 102 3.66 12.66 0.99
CA ASP A 102 3.30 12.05 2.27
C ASP A 102 3.05 10.54 2.11
N MET A 103 2.41 10.10 1.02
CA MET A 103 2.24 8.67 0.72
C MET A 103 3.57 7.95 0.47
N THR A 104 4.47 8.55 -0.32
CA THR A 104 5.81 7.98 -0.55
C THR A 104 6.68 8.01 0.70
N ARG A 105 6.47 9.00 1.59
CA ARG A 105 7.09 9.03 2.91
C ARG A 105 6.57 7.90 3.78
N HIS A 106 5.26 7.67 3.83
CA HIS A 106 4.68 6.59 4.61
C HIS A 106 5.19 5.22 4.17
N GLU A 107 5.33 4.95 2.87
CA GLU A 107 5.96 3.69 2.43
C GLU A 107 7.43 3.58 2.83
N ARG A 108 8.18 4.69 2.84
CA ARG A 108 9.58 4.67 3.32
C ARG A 108 9.67 4.54 4.83
N GLU A 109 8.73 5.15 5.55
CA GLU A 109 8.66 5.15 7.01
C GLU A 109 8.14 3.81 7.55
N THR A 110 7.23 3.11 6.86
CA THR A 110 6.88 1.71 7.19
C THR A 110 8.09 0.80 7.01
N VAL A 111 8.85 0.97 5.93
CA VAL A 111 10.10 0.23 5.70
C VAL A 111 11.22 0.60 6.69
N ASN A 112 11.24 1.84 7.19
CA ASN A 112 12.25 2.35 8.13
C ASN A 112 11.79 2.34 9.59
N TYR A 113 10.58 1.84 9.88
CA TYR A 113 10.18 1.55 11.24
C TYR A 113 11.10 0.43 11.72
N ASP A 114 11.83 0.65 12.82
CA ASP A 114 12.55 -0.45 13.46
C ASP A 114 11.48 -1.45 13.91
N SER A 115 11.27 -2.50 13.10
CA SER A 115 10.21 -3.49 13.27
C SER A 115 10.30 -4.19 14.63
N PHE A 116 11.44 -4.05 15.32
CA PHE A 116 11.70 -4.62 16.62
C PHE A 116 11.52 -3.63 17.79
N SER A 117 11.39 -2.33 17.55
CA SER A 117 11.33 -1.30 18.60
C SER A 117 10.20 -1.54 19.62
N VAL A 118 9.00 -1.88 19.15
CA VAL A 118 7.85 -2.22 20.02
C VAL A 118 8.11 -3.50 20.81
N GLY A 119 8.63 -4.53 20.15
CA GLY A 119 8.94 -5.81 20.78
C GLY A 119 10.01 -5.68 21.86
N LEU A 120 11.06 -4.91 21.60
CA LEU A 120 12.14 -4.61 22.54
C LEU A 120 11.62 -3.76 23.71
N HIS A 121 10.73 -2.81 23.47
CA HIS A 121 10.11 -2.01 24.53
C HIS A 121 9.27 -2.89 25.47
N LEU A 122 8.42 -3.77 24.93
CA LEU A 122 7.64 -4.71 25.73
C LEU A 122 8.52 -5.70 26.50
N GLN A 123 9.61 -6.17 25.88
CA GLN A 123 10.60 -7.00 26.56
C GLN A 123 11.24 -6.27 27.75
N SER A 124 11.54 -4.97 27.61
CA SER A 124 12.09 -4.14 28.70
C SER A 124 11.12 -3.98 29.88
N GLN A 125 9.81 -4.09 29.63
CA GLN A 125 8.77 -4.12 30.66
C GLN A 125 8.56 -5.51 31.28
N GLY A 126 9.36 -6.51 30.87
CA GLY A 126 9.29 -7.89 31.37
C GLY A 126 8.28 -8.78 30.65
N VAL A 127 7.63 -8.29 29.58
CA VAL A 127 6.72 -9.09 28.75
C VAL A 127 7.52 -10.14 27.97
N ARG A 128 7.01 -11.37 27.92
CA ARG A 128 7.66 -12.50 27.25
C ARG A 128 6.69 -13.16 26.27
N ALA A 129 7.22 -13.64 25.14
CA ALA A 129 6.46 -14.45 24.21
C ALA A 129 6.17 -15.83 24.84
N LEU A 130 4.88 -16.16 24.99
CA LEU A 130 4.44 -17.43 25.57
C LEU A 130 4.14 -18.49 24.51
N HIS A 131 3.63 -18.06 23.36
CA HIS A 131 3.18 -18.95 22.29
C HIS A 131 3.77 -18.53 20.95
N PRO A 132 4.21 -19.48 20.11
CA PRO A 132 4.54 -19.20 18.73
C PRO A 132 3.26 -18.85 17.97
N VAL A 133 3.29 -17.77 17.18
CA VAL A 133 2.19 -17.35 16.33
C VAL A 133 2.62 -17.48 14.87
N ILE A 134 1.79 -18.14 14.06
CA ILE A 134 1.96 -18.24 12.61
C ILE A 134 0.79 -17.50 11.97
N MET A 135 1.10 -16.52 11.12
CA MET A 135 0.09 -15.79 10.35
C MET A 135 0.08 -16.32 8.93
N ILE A 136 -1.11 -16.71 8.45
CA ILE A 136 -1.32 -17.14 7.06
C ILE A 136 -2.30 -16.14 6.44
N PRO A 137 -1.83 -15.23 5.57
CA PRO A 137 -2.70 -14.27 4.91
C PRO A 137 -3.67 -14.97 3.94
N GLY A 138 -4.82 -14.32 3.70
CA GLY A 138 -5.81 -14.78 2.73
C GLY A 138 -5.44 -14.44 1.28
N VAL A 139 -6.36 -14.75 0.36
CA VAL A 139 -6.13 -14.73 -1.11
C VAL A 139 -5.63 -13.38 -1.64
N ILE A 140 -6.10 -12.26 -1.08
CA ILE A 140 -5.76 -10.91 -1.56
C ILE A 140 -4.93 -10.10 -0.56
N SER A 141 -4.66 -10.65 0.62
CA SER A 141 -3.99 -9.92 1.71
C SER A 141 -2.48 -10.19 1.75
N THR A 142 -1.90 -10.60 0.61
CA THR A 142 -0.45 -10.71 0.44
C THR A 142 0.04 -9.76 -0.64
N GLY A 143 1.06 -8.95 -0.33
CA GLY A 143 1.73 -8.13 -1.33
C GLY A 143 2.44 -8.98 -2.37
N LEU A 144 2.45 -8.56 -3.64
CA LEU A 144 3.21 -9.22 -4.71
C LEU A 144 4.32 -8.29 -5.19
N GLU A 145 5.52 -8.80 -5.37
CA GLU A 145 6.69 -8.06 -5.84
C GLU A 145 7.32 -8.68 -7.08
N SER A 146 7.87 -7.83 -7.95
CA SER A 146 8.53 -8.29 -9.18
C SER A 146 9.96 -8.77 -8.92
N TRP A 147 10.29 -9.92 -9.48
CA TRP A 147 11.62 -10.54 -9.49
C TRP A 147 12.13 -10.82 -10.91
N GLY A 148 11.43 -10.33 -11.93
CA GLY A 148 11.86 -10.41 -13.32
C GLY A 148 13.07 -9.51 -13.58
N THR A 149 14.03 -10.03 -14.34
CA THR A 149 15.25 -9.30 -14.73
C THR A 149 15.26 -8.96 -16.22
N GLU A 150 14.13 -9.13 -16.89
CA GLU A 150 14.00 -8.91 -18.32
C GLU A 150 13.64 -7.45 -18.62
N ARG A 151 13.80 -7.00 -19.87
CA ARG A 151 13.65 -5.58 -20.23
C ARG A 151 12.33 -4.96 -19.76
N GLU A 152 11.24 -5.72 -19.83
CA GLU A 152 9.91 -5.24 -19.44
C GLU A 152 9.70 -5.20 -17.92
N SER A 153 10.39 -6.09 -17.18
CA SER A 153 10.21 -6.28 -15.73
C SER A 153 11.27 -5.60 -14.87
N ILE A 154 12.41 -5.21 -15.46
CA ILE A 154 13.55 -4.62 -14.76
C ILE A 154 13.21 -3.30 -14.05
N GLN A 155 12.33 -2.48 -14.65
CA GLN A 155 11.87 -1.22 -14.05
C GLN A 155 11.07 -1.42 -12.75
N TYR A 156 10.49 -2.61 -12.59
CA TYR A 156 9.68 -3.02 -11.44
C TYR A 156 10.44 -3.95 -10.50
N PHE A 157 11.71 -4.28 -10.78
CA PHE A 157 12.50 -5.21 -9.97
C PHE A 157 12.51 -4.81 -8.50
N ARG A 158 12.13 -5.75 -7.63
CA ARG A 158 11.95 -5.58 -6.16
C ARG A 158 10.99 -4.47 -5.75
N LYS A 159 10.06 -4.10 -6.62
CA LYS A 159 8.94 -3.21 -6.28
C LYS A 159 7.66 -4.04 -6.13
N ARG A 160 6.79 -3.60 -5.21
CA ARG A 160 5.47 -4.19 -5.04
C ARG A 160 4.57 -3.77 -6.21
N LEU A 161 3.91 -4.75 -6.82
CA LEU A 161 2.96 -4.57 -7.92
C LEU A 161 1.51 -4.85 -7.48
N TRP A 162 1.31 -5.21 -6.22
CA TRP A 162 0.01 -5.34 -5.57
C TRP A 162 0.00 -4.57 -4.24
N GLY A 163 -1.05 -3.78 -3.98
CA GLY A 163 -1.28 -3.14 -2.69
C GLY A 163 -0.27 -2.05 -2.30
N SER A 164 0.31 -1.34 -3.26
CA SER A 164 1.35 -0.32 -3.00
C SER A 164 1.23 0.90 -3.92
N TRP A 165 1.93 1.99 -3.59
CA TRP A 165 2.06 3.16 -4.44
C TRP A 165 2.79 2.85 -5.75
N SER A 166 3.78 1.95 -5.74
CA SER A 166 4.42 1.50 -6.97
C SER A 166 3.43 0.82 -7.92
N MET A 167 2.46 0.08 -7.41
CA MET A 167 1.33 -0.43 -8.19
C MET A 167 0.47 0.72 -8.74
N MET A 168 0.06 1.67 -7.90
CA MET A 168 -0.78 2.80 -8.33
C MET A 168 -0.11 3.61 -9.44
N ARG A 169 1.20 3.85 -9.32
CA ARG A 169 1.99 4.49 -10.36
C ARG A 169 2.01 3.67 -11.64
N ALA A 170 2.25 2.35 -11.55
CA ALA A 170 2.26 1.46 -12.71
C ALA A 170 0.89 1.41 -13.40
N LEU A 171 -0.21 1.37 -12.65
CA LEU A 171 -1.57 1.38 -13.19
C LEU A 171 -1.89 2.64 -14.01
N VAL A 172 -1.40 3.79 -13.58
CA VAL A 172 -1.66 5.08 -14.22
C VAL A 172 -0.75 5.31 -15.43
N LEU A 173 0.55 5.04 -15.26
CA LEU A 173 1.55 5.32 -16.29
C LEU A 173 1.67 4.21 -17.34
N ASP A 174 1.47 2.95 -16.93
CA ASP A 174 1.78 1.78 -17.75
C ASP A 174 0.84 0.60 -17.41
N LYS A 175 -0.46 0.83 -17.66
CA LYS A 175 -1.52 -0.16 -17.40
C LYS A 175 -1.28 -1.48 -18.12
N ALA A 176 -0.73 -1.43 -19.34
CA ALA A 176 -0.50 -2.61 -20.16
C ALA A 176 0.58 -3.50 -19.53
N SER A 177 1.71 -2.93 -19.11
CA SER A 177 2.76 -3.68 -18.45
C SER A 177 2.32 -4.18 -17.08
N TRP A 178 1.66 -3.34 -16.26
CA TRP A 178 1.13 -3.80 -14.96
C TRP A 178 0.19 -4.99 -15.13
N LYS A 179 -0.73 -4.93 -16.11
CA LYS A 179 -1.64 -6.03 -16.41
C LYS A 179 -0.87 -7.28 -16.84
N LYS A 180 0.16 -7.13 -17.68
CA LYS A 180 1.02 -8.26 -18.11
C LYS A 180 1.71 -8.89 -16.91
N HIS A 181 2.18 -8.09 -15.96
CA HIS A 181 2.82 -8.59 -14.75
C HIS A 181 1.87 -9.37 -13.83
N ILE A 182 0.62 -8.90 -13.66
CA ILE A 182 -0.36 -9.52 -12.74
C ILE A 182 -1.16 -10.66 -13.37
N MET A 183 -1.20 -10.77 -14.70
CA MET A 183 -1.94 -11.86 -15.35
C MET A 183 -1.21 -13.20 -15.24
N LEU A 184 -1.98 -14.28 -15.38
CA LEU A 184 -1.45 -15.63 -15.56
C LEU A 184 -1.47 -16.03 -17.04
N ASP A 185 -0.52 -16.86 -17.43
CA ASP A 185 -0.51 -17.55 -18.70
C ASP A 185 -1.72 -18.49 -18.78
N LYS A 186 -2.50 -18.38 -19.85
CA LYS A 186 -3.80 -19.08 -19.98
C LYS A 186 -3.67 -20.59 -20.16
N LEU A 187 -2.51 -21.07 -20.61
CA LEU A 187 -2.28 -22.49 -20.89
C LEU A 187 -1.65 -23.19 -19.68
N THR A 188 -0.64 -22.56 -19.07
CA THR A 188 0.14 -23.13 -17.98
C THR A 188 -0.39 -22.74 -16.60
N GLY A 189 -1.12 -21.62 -16.48
CA GLY A 189 -1.54 -21.05 -15.21
C GLY A 189 -0.41 -20.42 -14.38
N LEU A 190 0.79 -20.28 -14.96
CA LEU A 190 1.97 -19.69 -14.32
C LEU A 190 2.14 -18.22 -14.71
N ASP A 191 3.15 -17.57 -14.12
CA ASP A 191 3.59 -16.25 -14.57
C ASP A 191 3.92 -16.28 -16.09
N PRO A 192 3.53 -15.24 -16.86
CA PRO A 192 3.85 -15.16 -18.27
C PRO A 192 5.35 -15.21 -18.53
N PRO A 193 5.78 -15.67 -19.72
CA PRO A 193 7.19 -15.68 -20.10
C PRO A 193 7.83 -14.31 -19.86
N GLY A 194 8.89 -14.31 -19.08
CA GLY A 194 9.69 -13.12 -18.80
C GLY A 194 9.29 -12.28 -17.60
N ILE A 195 8.21 -12.69 -16.95
CA ILE A 195 7.75 -12.12 -15.69
C ILE A 195 7.97 -13.15 -14.60
N LYS A 196 8.37 -12.66 -13.43
CA LYS A 196 8.44 -13.46 -12.22
C LYS A 196 7.88 -12.62 -11.09
N LEU A 197 6.78 -13.06 -10.52
CA LEU A 197 6.21 -12.48 -9.31
C LEU A 197 6.48 -13.38 -8.12
N ARG A 198 6.63 -12.77 -6.95
CA ARG A 198 6.73 -13.48 -5.67
C ARG A 198 5.86 -12.79 -4.65
N ALA A 199 5.47 -13.53 -3.62
CA ALA A 199 4.98 -12.91 -2.40
C ALA A 199 6.05 -11.96 -1.87
N ALA A 200 5.62 -10.77 -1.44
CA ALA A 200 6.46 -9.84 -0.72
C ALA A 200 7.05 -10.51 0.53
N GLN A 201 8.21 -10.05 0.96
CA GLN A 201 8.91 -10.62 2.10
C GLN A 201 8.55 -9.89 3.41
N GLY A 202 8.55 -10.65 4.51
CA GLY A 202 8.46 -10.11 5.86
C GLY A 202 7.03 -10.00 6.38
N PHE A 203 6.89 -9.35 7.54
CA PHE A 203 5.59 -9.13 8.18
C PHE A 203 4.70 -8.20 7.33
N ASP A 204 5.31 -7.18 6.74
CA ASP A 204 4.67 -6.24 5.80
C ASP A 204 4.05 -6.91 4.57
N ALA A 205 4.39 -8.16 4.29
CA ALA A 205 3.75 -8.91 3.23
C ALA A 205 2.29 -9.24 3.55
N SER A 206 1.94 -9.32 4.84
CA SER A 206 0.60 -9.64 5.35
C SER A 206 -0.15 -8.42 5.91
N ASP A 207 0.43 -7.22 5.81
CA ASP A 207 -0.13 -5.94 6.26
C ASP A 207 -0.74 -5.20 5.07
N LEU A 208 -1.90 -5.68 4.59
CA LEU A 208 -2.64 -5.16 3.43
C LEU A 208 -4.02 -4.64 3.80
#